data_AF-A0A0F7KIQ3-F1
#
_entry.id   AF-A0A0F7KIQ3-F1
#
_cell.length_a   1.000
_cell.length_b   1.000
_cell.length_c   1.000
_cell.angle_alpha   90.00
_cell.angle_beta   90.00
_cell.angle_gamma   90.00
#
_symmetry.space_group_name_H-M   'P 1'
#
loop_
_entity.id
_entity.type
_entity.pdbx_description
1 polymer ?
#
loop_
_entity_poly.entity_id
_entity_poly.type
_entity_poly.pdbx_seq_one_letter_code
_entity_poly.pdbx_strand_id
1 'polypeptide(L)'
;MSQANAYEQHMLQLINAERAKVGAQPLAFDDNLNTAAERHSNWMIDTDTFSHTGINGSDPGDRMESADYDFSGSWAWGENIAWRSARSPSGFADEVEQMHISLMNSPGHKANILNDNFREIGIGLEVGPYSRFDDAAFITQDFAKTSTNPFLVGVAFDDLDGDKFYDINEGLDNLTVTAKNNTTGTITTTQTSPAGGYQLELAAGNYTVSFTGNGIATTTYQVSINSKNVEQDLVDPTLNGGTSQSSTDTSIPQLNTIIGTSSSDELEGTSGADAISGLRGSDQLHGHEGKDTLDGGSGNDILWGGADADTLTGGTGRDIFVFDTKLDGTVDKITDFTPGNDIIYLENNIFTNLTSGDFLSARAFYIGTQAHDSTDRIIYNTQTGALSYDADGIGGASAQQFAQLTGGLALTNEDFYVG
;
A
#
# COMPACT_ATOMS: atom_id res chain seq x y z
N MET A 1 -0.28 11.78 24.44
CA MET A 1 0.51 10.70 23.83
C MET A 1 0.00 10.55 22.42
N SER A 2 0.88 10.26 21.47
CA SER A 2 0.42 10.04 20.11
C SER A 2 -0.38 8.75 20.02
N GLN A 3 -1.32 8.69 19.08
CA GLN A 3 -2.06 7.49 18.75
C GLN A 3 -1.65 7.06 17.34
N ALA A 4 -1.54 5.75 17.15
CA ALA A 4 -1.16 5.20 15.87
C ALA A 4 -2.13 5.65 14.75
N ASN A 5 -1.56 6.15 13.65
CA ASN A 5 -2.32 6.52 12.47
C ASN A 5 -2.59 5.29 11.56
N ALA A 6 -3.32 5.49 10.46
CA ALA A 6 -3.71 4.39 9.56
C ALA A 6 -2.53 3.68 8.88
N TYR A 7 -1.44 4.39 8.57
CA TYR A 7 -0.22 3.81 8.00
C TYR A 7 0.57 3.01 9.04
N GLU A 8 0.63 3.51 10.26
CA GLU A 8 1.26 2.80 11.39
C GLU A 8 0.47 1.53 11.72
N GLN A 9 -0.86 1.62 11.72
CA GLN A 9 -1.73 0.45 11.84
C GLN A 9 -1.43 -0.58 10.74
N HIS A 10 -1.33 -0.16 9.48
CA HIS A 10 -1.02 -1.07 8.37
C HIS A 10 0.36 -1.73 8.55
N MET A 11 1.38 -0.96 8.94
CA MET A 11 2.70 -1.51 9.30
C MET A 11 2.61 -2.56 10.43
N LEU A 12 1.80 -2.32 11.46
CA LEU A 12 1.58 -3.31 12.53
C LEU A 12 0.97 -4.60 11.99
N GLN A 13 0.00 -4.50 11.07
CA GLN A 13 -0.63 -5.68 10.47
C GLN A 13 0.37 -6.50 9.66
N LEU A 14 1.25 -5.84 8.88
CA LEU A 14 2.32 -6.52 8.14
C LEU A 14 3.27 -7.26 9.10
N ILE A 15 3.64 -6.61 10.21
CA ILE A 15 4.47 -7.20 11.26
C ILE A 15 3.78 -8.41 11.90
N ASN A 16 2.51 -8.29 12.31
CA ASN A 16 1.79 -9.39 12.96
C ASN A 16 1.56 -10.57 12.02
N ALA A 17 1.31 -10.32 10.73
CA ALA A 17 1.23 -11.38 9.72
C ALA A 17 2.55 -12.18 9.61
N GLU A 18 3.71 -11.50 9.59
CA GLU A 18 5.01 -12.17 9.59
C GLU A 18 5.28 -12.94 10.89
N ARG A 19 4.85 -12.40 12.04
CA ARG A 19 4.96 -13.06 13.35
C ARG A 19 4.07 -14.31 13.42
N ALA A 20 2.87 -14.25 12.85
CA ALA A 20 1.96 -15.39 12.78
C ALA A 20 2.55 -16.55 11.96
N LYS A 21 3.23 -16.27 10.84
CA LYS A 21 3.92 -17.29 10.01
C LYS A 21 4.94 -18.13 10.79
N VAL A 22 5.52 -17.58 11.85
CA VAL A 22 6.52 -18.26 12.70
C VAL A 22 5.98 -18.65 14.09
N GLY A 23 4.70 -18.42 14.37
CA GLY A 23 4.08 -18.71 15.66
C GLY A 23 4.53 -17.79 16.81
N ALA A 24 5.08 -16.60 16.48
CA ALA A 24 5.34 -15.56 17.45
C ALA A 24 4.03 -14.86 17.84
N GLN A 25 3.92 -14.40 19.08
CA GLN A 25 2.73 -13.68 19.55
C GLN A 25 2.56 -12.33 18.82
N PRO A 26 1.34 -11.87 18.54
CA PRO A 26 1.13 -10.54 17.95
C PRO A 26 1.59 -9.44 18.91
N LEU A 27 1.95 -8.28 18.36
CA LEU A 27 2.30 -7.08 19.13
C LEU A 27 1.07 -6.20 19.34
N ALA A 28 1.04 -5.55 20.50
CA ALA A 28 0.08 -4.53 20.87
C ALA A 28 0.69 -3.14 20.67
N PHE A 29 -0.10 -2.13 20.30
CA PHE A 29 0.42 -0.76 20.28
C PHE A 29 0.65 -0.25 21.69
N ASP A 30 1.68 0.59 21.87
CA ASP A 30 1.84 1.37 23.09
C ASP A 30 2.07 2.85 22.74
N ASP A 31 1.24 3.72 23.30
CA ASP A 31 1.24 5.15 22.98
C ASP A 31 2.56 5.85 23.39
N ASN A 32 3.25 5.35 24.43
CA ASN A 32 4.53 5.89 24.87
C ASN A 32 5.64 5.46 23.91
N LEU A 33 5.63 4.19 23.49
CA LEU A 33 6.55 3.71 22.44
C LEU A 33 6.30 4.45 21.12
N ASN A 34 5.04 4.69 20.73
CA ASN A 34 4.72 5.46 19.52
C ASN A 34 5.30 6.88 19.62
N THR A 35 5.10 7.52 20.77
CA THR A 35 5.66 8.85 21.05
C THR A 35 7.20 8.85 20.98
N ALA A 36 7.88 7.80 21.45
CA ALA A 36 9.34 7.68 21.35
C ALA A 36 9.79 7.52 19.88
N ALA A 37 9.13 6.64 19.14
CA ALA A 37 9.43 6.35 17.75
C ALA A 37 9.21 7.56 16.84
N GLU A 38 8.09 8.28 16.96
CA GLU A 38 7.79 9.49 16.19
C GLU A 38 8.81 10.60 16.47
N ARG A 39 9.16 10.81 17.75
CA ARG A 39 10.19 11.80 18.11
C ARG A 39 11.54 11.46 17.49
N HIS A 40 11.89 10.18 17.40
CA HIS A 40 13.15 9.75 16.80
C HIS A 40 13.14 9.88 15.28
N SER A 41 12.05 9.51 14.61
CA SER A 41 11.86 9.72 13.17
C SER A 41 11.96 11.21 12.82
N ASN A 42 11.24 12.09 13.54
CA ASN A 42 11.34 13.55 13.38
C ASN A 42 12.77 14.06 13.62
N TRP A 43 13.45 13.58 14.66
CA TRP A 43 14.82 13.98 14.94
C TRP A 43 15.79 13.59 13.82
N MET A 44 15.65 12.41 13.23
CA MET A 44 16.45 11.95 12.08
C MET A 44 16.26 12.86 10.87
N ILE A 45 15.01 13.24 10.58
CA ILE A 45 14.65 14.20 9.52
C ILE A 45 15.28 15.58 9.82
N ASP A 46 15.00 16.15 11.00
CA ASP A 46 15.43 17.50 11.39
C ASP A 46 16.94 17.68 11.43
N THR A 47 17.68 16.61 11.69
CA THR A 47 19.15 16.62 11.80
C THR A 47 19.87 16.05 10.60
N ASP A 48 19.14 15.72 9.52
CA ASP A 48 19.67 15.09 8.30
C ASP A 48 20.59 13.90 8.62
N THR A 49 20.16 13.06 9.57
CA THR A 49 20.93 11.93 10.11
C THR A 49 20.11 10.65 10.09
N PHE A 50 20.76 9.50 9.88
CA PHE A 50 20.14 8.18 10.03
C PHE A 50 20.94 7.33 11.02
N SER A 51 20.41 7.15 12.24
CA SER A 51 21.13 6.47 13.32
C SER A 51 20.20 5.99 14.43
N HIS A 52 20.55 4.87 15.06
CA HIS A 52 19.94 4.41 16.31
C HIS A 52 20.31 5.29 17.53
N THR A 53 21.45 5.99 17.45
CA THR A 53 21.88 6.92 18.50
C THR A 53 21.23 8.28 18.25
N GLY A 54 20.31 8.65 19.14
CA GLY A 54 19.46 9.83 19.00
C GLY A 54 20.02 11.08 19.66
N ILE A 55 19.10 12.00 19.96
CA ILE A 55 19.39 13.29 20.60
C ILE A 55 20.29 13.13 21.84
N ASN A 56 21.33 13.96 21.93
CA ASN A 56 22.33 13.94 23.01
C ASN A 56 23.06 12.60 23.22
N GLY A 57 23.06 11.70 22.22
CA GLY A 57 23.68 10.39 22.33
C GLY A 57 22.81 9.33 23.01
N SER A 58 21.50 9.58 23.13
CA SER A 58 20.53 8.63 23.69
C SER A 58 20.48 7.33 22.90
N ASP A 59 20.33 6.22 23.61
CA ASP A 59 19.93 4.95 22.99
C ASP A 59 18.38 4.84 22.92
N PRO A 60 17.81 3.83 22.25
CA PRO A 60 16.36 3.68 22.15
C PRO A 60 15.66 3.53 23.50
N GLY A 61 16.28 2.83 24.46
CA GLY A 61 15.72 2.66 25.80
C GLY A 61 15.59 3.99 26.55
N ASP A 62 16.62 4.84 26.47
CA ASP A 62 16.56 6.21 27.02
C ASP A 62 15.39 7.01 26.44
N ARG A 63 15.13 6.86 25.12
CA ARG A 63 14.05 7.57 24.43
C ARG A 63 12.68 7.04 24.84
N MET A 64 12.51 5.73 24.96
CA MET A 64 11.29 5.09 25.45
C MET A 64 10.97 5.54 26.89
N GLU A 65 11.95 5.56 27.80
CA GLU A 65 11.76 6.08 29.16
C GLU A 65 11.41 7.58 29.16
N SER A 66 12.02 8.38 28.26
CA SER A 66 11.68 9.81 28.10
C SER A 66 10.27 10.07 27.56
N ALA A 67 9.67 9.04 26.96
CA ALA A 67 8.29 9.03 26.52
C ALA A 67 7.34 8.44 27.57
N ASP A 68 7.82 8.22 28.81
CA ASP A 68 7.10 7.67 29.94
C ASP A 68 6.78 6.16 29.85
N TYR A 69 7.49 5.41 28.99
CA TYR A 69 7.39 3.95 28.98
C TYR A 69 8.10 3.34 30.20
N ASP A 70 7.38 2.52 30.99
CA ASP A 70 7.91 1.95 32.23
C ASP A 70 8.46 0.52 32.04
N PHE A 71 9.79 0.42 32.02
CA PHE A 71 10.50 -0.86 32.04
C PHE A 71 10.48 -1.49 33.45
N SER A 72 9.42 -2.25 33.76
CA SER A 72 9.24 -2.89 35.05
C SER A 72 9.25 -4.42 34.99
N GLY A 73 9.76 -5.04 36.07
CA GLY A 73 9.89 -6.50 36.21
C GLY A 73 10.73 -7.16 35.11
N SER A 74 10.18 -8.14 34.39
CA SER A 74 10.84 -8.75 33.22
C SER A 74 10.59 -7.91 31.98
N TRP A 75 11.61 -7.18 31.56
CA TRP A 75 11.54 -6.29 30.40
C TRP A 75 12.52 -6.67 29.29
N ALA A 76 12.27 -6.15 28.09
CA ALA A 76 13.16 -6.18 26.94
C ALA A 76 12.78 -5.03 26.00
N TRP A 77 13.73 -4.57 25.18
CA TRP A 77 13.47 -3.62 24.10
C TRP A 77 14.30 -3.92 22.85
N GLY A 78 13.90 -3.37 21.71
CA GLY A 78 14.62 -3.39 20.46
C GLY A 78 14.17 -2.24 19.56
N GLU A 79 14.99 -1.84 18.59
CA GLU A 79 14.64 -0.80 17.63
C GLU A 79 14.97 -1.24 16.21
N ASN A 80 14.08 -0.96 15.26
CA ASN A 80 14.41 -0.88 13.85
C ASN A 80 14.20 0.54 13.34
N ILE A 81 15.03 0.96 12.40
CA ILE A 81 14.83 2.21 11.65
C ILE A 81 14.93 1.92 10.16
N ALA A 82 14.09 2.59 9.38
CA ALA A 82 14.11 2.56 7.93
C ALA A 82 13.78 3.94 7.39
N TRP A 83 14.28 4.25 6.19
CA TRP A 83 13.83 5.40 5.44
C TRP A 83 13.88 5.11 3.95
N ARG A 84 13.13 5.90 3.20
CA ARG A 84 13.17 5.92 1.73
C ARG A 84 12.69 7.26 1.20
N SER A 85 13.12 7.62 0.01
CA SER A 85 12.53 8.77 -0.70
C SER A 85 11.05 8.52 -0.94
N ALA A 86 10.21 9.50 -0.63
CA ALA A 86 8.78 9.44 -0.91
C ALA A 86 8.54 9.69 -2.41
N ARG A 87 7.63 8.94 -3.02
CA ARG A 87 7.31 9.03 -4.45
C ARG A 87 5.96 9.71 -4.72
N SER A 88 5.50 10.57 -3.80
CA SER A 88 4.13 11.12 -3.78
C SER A 88 3.73 11.83 -5.09
N PRO A 89 2.47 11.65 -5.53
CA PRO A 89 1.35 12.33 -4.86
C PRO A 89 0.26 11.44 -4.21
N SER A 90 0.34 10.10 -4.26
CA SER A 90 -0.77 9.18 -3.92
C SER A 90 -0.88 8.72 -2.45
N GLY A 91 -0.01 9.14 -1.55
CA GLY A 91 0.04 8.69 -0.16
C GLY A 91 1.38 8.06 0.22
N PHE A 92 1.40 7.22 1.27
CA PHE A 92 2.61 6.55 1.78
C PHE A 92 2.44 5.03 1.99
N ALA A 93 1.43 4.40 1.40
CA ALA A 93 1.14 2.97 1.56
C ALA A 93 2.30 2.12 1.02
N ASP A 94 2.68 2.37 -0.25
CA ASP A 94 3.84 1.77 -0.87
C ASP A 94 5.11 2.01 -0.04
N GLU A 95 5.29 3.23 0.48
CA GLU A 95 6.41 3.59 1.35
C GLU A 95 6.52 2.65 2.54
N VAL A 96 5.40 2.45 3.25
CA VAL A 96 5.27 1.54 4.39
C VAL A 96 5.60 0.10 3.99
N GLU A 97 4.99 -0.41 2.92
CA GLU A 97 5.17 -1.81 2.50
C GLU A 97 6.61 -2.13 2.09
N GLN A 98 7.24 -1.33 1.22
CA GLN A 98 8.61 -1.68 0.81
C GLN A 98 9.63 -1.42 1.93
N MET A 99 9.35 -0.51 2.87
CA MET A 99 10.14 -0.42 4.10
C MET A 99 10.00 -1.68 4.93
N HIS A 100 8.78 -2.21 5.10
CA HIS A 100 8.55 -3.50 5.77
C HIS A 100 9.32 -4.65 5.10
N ILE A 101 9.22 -4.77 3.77
CA ILE A 101 9.95 -5.78 2.98
C ILE A 101 11.47 -5.65 3.19
N SER A 102 11.99 -4.41 3.15
CA SER A 102 13.42 -4.13 3.35
C SER A 102 13.88 -4.51 4.76
N LEU A 103 13.07 -4.25 5.78
CA LEU A 103 13.33 -4.66 7.16
C LEU A 103 13.33 -6.20 7.28
N MET A 104 12.37 -6.88 6.66
CA MET A 104 12.30 -8.35 6.65
C MET A 104 13.44 -9.03 5.87
N ASN A 105 14.03 -8.34 4.90
CA ASN A 105 15.21 -8.81 4.17
C ASN A 105 16.54 -8.54 4.90
N SER A 106 16.54 -7.73 5.95
CA SER A 106 17.71 -7.49 6.80
C SER A 106 17.75 -8.47 7.99
N PRO A 107 18.80 -9.30 8.16
CA PRO A 107 18.85 -10.27 9.25
C PRO A 107 18.69 -9.67 10.66
N GLY A 108 19.27 -8.49 10.90
CA GLY A 108 19.18 -7.82 12.20
C GLY A 108 17.78 -7.29 12.48
N HIS A 109 17.16 -6.63 11.49
CA HIS A 109 15.83 -6.05 11.66
C HIS A 109 14.74 -7.12 11.73
N LYS A 110 14.85 -8.15 10.88
CA LYS A 110 14.00 -9.35 10.93
C LYS A 110 14.06 -10.03 12.29
N ALA A 111 15.24 -10.09 12.91
CA ALA A 111 15.37 -10.70 14.23
C ALA A 111 14.56 -9.96 15.30
N ASN A 112 14.48 -8.62 15.23
CA ASN A 112 13.61 -7.83 16.11
C ASN A 112 12.12 -8.08 15.82
N ILE A 113 11.71 -7.99 14.54
CA ILE A 113 10.32 -8.19 14.10
C ILE A 113 9.78 -9.54 14.56
N LEU A 114 10.58 -10.61 14.43
CA LEU A 114 10.17 -11.98 14.77
C LEU A 114 10.48 -12.38 16.22
N ASN A 115 10.98 -11.46 17.05
CA ASN A 115 11.30 -11.78 18.44
C ASN A 115 10.02 -11.96 19.26
N ASP A 116 9.72 -13.22 19.60
CA ASP A 116 8.56 -13.63 20.37
C ASP A 116 8.60 -13.15 21.84
N ASN A 117 9.72 -12.61 22.33
CA ASN A 117 9.79 -12.00 23.66
C ASN A 117 9.15 -10.60 23.69
N PHE A 118 9.06 -9.88 22.57
CA PHE A 118 8.36 -8.61 22.52
C PHE A 118 6.84 -8.81 22.51
N ARG A 119 6.15 -7.86 23.14
CA ARG A 119 4.69 -7.86 23.35
C ARG A 119 4.04 -6.56 22.90
N GLU A 120 4.80 -5.49 22.87
CA GLU A 120 4.34 -4.13 22.58
C GLU A 120 5.24 -3.51 21.51
N ILE A 121 4.68 -2.56 20.76
CA ILE A 121 5.39 -1.80 19.73
C ILE A 121 4.88 -0.37 19.64
N GLY A 122 5.79 0.56 19.39
CA GLY A 122 5.50 1.87 18.84
C GLY A 122 6.05 1.97 17.42
N ILE A 123 5.31 2.62 16.53
CA ILE A 123 5.71 2.84 15.15
C ILE A 123 5.58 4.32 14.87
N GLY A 124 6.68 4.99 14.56
CA GLY A 124 6.67 6.42 14.21
C GLY A 124 6.96 6.60 12.74
N LEU A 125 5.92 6.82 11.93
CA LEU A 125 6.03 7.18 10.52
C LEU A 125 6.02 8.70 10.38
N GLU A 126 7.14 9.26 9.91
CA GLU A 126 7.27 10.70 9.68
C GLU A 126 7.78 10.98 8.27
N VAL A 127 7.38 12.13 7.72
CA VAL A 127 7.78 12.53 6.37
C VAL A 127 8.35 13.93 6.39
N GLY A 128 9.50 14.10 5.76
CA GLY A 128 10.11 15.41 5.59
C GLY A 128 11.34 15.37 4.70
N PRO A 129 12.01 16.52 4.52
CA PRO A 129 13.19 16.61 3.68
C PRO A 129 14.35 15.82 4.27
N TYR A 130 15.05 15.08 3.42
CA TYR A 130 16.23 14.31 3.83
C TYR A 130 17.26 14.21 2.71
N SER A 131 18.50 14.53 3.04
CA SER A 131 19.63 14.59 2.13
C SER A 131 19.35 15.46 0.90
N ARG A 132 19.11 14.86 -0.27
CA ARG A 132 18.80 15.54 -1.54
C ARG A 132 17.34 15.43 -1.94
N PHE A 133 16.51 14.77 -1.13
CA PHE A 133 15.11 14.50 -1.43
C PHE A 133 14.24 15.51 -0.69
N ASP A 134 13.30 16.12 -1.40
CA ASP A 134 12.36 17.08 -0.82
C ASP A 134 11.41 16.40 0.18
N ASP A 135 11.04 15.14 -0.09
CA ASP A 135 10.24 14.30 0.81
C ASP A 135 10.84 12.90 0.94
N ALA A 136 11.05 12.46 2.17
CA ALA A 136 11.48 11.12 2.54
C ALA A 136 10.62 10.61 3.71
N ALA A 137 10.13 9.37 3.59
CA ALA A 137 9.41 8.69 4.64
C ALA A 137 10.40 7.96 5.56
N PHE A 138 10.27 8.17 6.86
CA PHE A 138 11.05 7.54 7.91
C PHE A 138 10.13 6.71 8.80
N ILE A 139 10.56 5.50 9.13
CA ILE A 139 9.93 4.66 10.14
C ILE A 139 10.93 4.33 11.22
N THR A 140 10.49 4.51 12.46
CA THR A 140 11.11 3.93 13.66
C THR A 140 10.13 2.91 14.23
N GLN A 141 10.60 1.70 14.53
CA GLN A 141 9.84 0.64 15.22
C GLN A 141 10.50 0.36 16.56
N ASP A 142 9.83 0.76 17.63
CA ASP A 142 10.28 0.58 19.01
C ASP A 142 9.54 -0.62 19.61
N PHE A 143 10.23 -1.75 19.73
CA PHE A 143 9.70 -2.99 20.29
C PHE A 143 9.97 -3.04 21.78
N ALA A 144 9.01 -3.50 22.57
CA ALA A 144 9.22 -3.68 23.99
C ALA A 144 8.44 -4.84 24.61
N LYS A 145 8.77 -5.08 25.88
CA LYS A 145 8.04 -5.92 26.82
C LYS A 145 8.16 -5.30 28.19
N THR A 146 7.05 -5.19 28.92
CA THR A 146 7.03 -4.96 30.37
C THR A 146 6.22 -6.04 31.10
N SER A 147 6.18 -5.98 32.44
CA SER A 147 5.46 -6.94 33.28
C SER A 147 3.96 -6.62 33.36
N THR A 148 3.24 -6.90 32.28
CA THR A 148 1.79 -6.74 32.16
C THR A 148 1.10 -8.09 31.90
N ASN A 149 -0.24 -8.13 31.99
CA ASN A 149 -0.98 -9.28 31.47
C ASN A 149 -0.92 -9.29 29.93
N PRO A 150 -1.15 -10.44 29.27
CA PRO A 150 -1.34 -10.54 27.82
C PRO A 150 -2.35 -9.55 27.26
N PHE A 151 -2.16 -9.17 26.00
CA PHE A 151 -3.12 -8.36 25.27
C PHE A 151 -3.97 -9.22 24.35
N LEU A 152 -5.27 -8.93 24.29
CA LEU A 152 -6.07 -9.21 23.11
C LEU A 152 -5.94 -8.00 22.19
N VAL A 153 -5.50 -8.23 20.96
CA VAL A 153 -5.33 -7.20 19.93
C VAL A 153 -6.14 -7.58 18.70
N GLY A 154 -6.31 -6.63 17.80
CA GLY A 154 -6.80 -6.89 16.45
C GLY A 154 -7.21 -5.60 15.77
N VAL A 155 -7.76 -5.76 14.57
CA VAL A 155 -8.33 -4.69 13.78
C VAL A 155 -9.75 -5.06 13.38
N ALA A 156 -10.65 -4.08 13.41
CA ALA A 156 -11.98 -4.21 12.84
C ALA A 156 -12.05 -3.40 11.55
N PHE A 157 -12.40 -4.04 10.44
CA PHE A 157 -12.39 -3.40 9.13
C PHE A 157 -13.47 -3.97 8.21
N ASP A 158 -13.85 -3.17 7.21
CA ASP A 158 -14.67 -3.55 6.06
C ASP A 158 -13.69 -3.90 4.94
N ASP A 159 -13.56 -5.19 4.61
CA ASP A 159 -12.59 -5.72 3.65
C ASP A 159 -13.08 -5.40 2.24
N LEU A 160 -12.49 -4.36 1.66
CA LEU A 160 -12.95 -3.79 0.40
C LEU A 160 -12.42 -4.57 -0.81
N ASP A 161 -11.29 -5.26 -0.64
CA ASP A 161 -10.61 -5.99 -1.72
C ASP A 161 -10.71 -7.53 -1.59
N GLY A 162 -11.20 -8.04 -0.46
CA GLY A 162 -11.48 -9.45 -0.20
C GLY A 162 -10.24 -10.27 0.20
N ASP A 163 -9.10 -9.63 0.46
CA ASP A 163 -7.86 -10.30 0.83
C ASP A 163 -7.82 -10.74 2.31
N LYS A 164 -8.78 -10.25 3.10
CA LYS A 164 -8.94 -10.48 4.55
C LYS A 164 -7.76 -9.98 5.38
N PHE A 165 -7.11 -8.95 4.89
CA PHE A 165 -6.07 -8.20 5.54
C PHE A 165 -6.52 -6.74 5.62
N TYR A 166 -5.99 -6.00 6.60
CA TYR A 166 -6.39 -4.61 6.75
C TYR A 166 -5.57 -3.72 5.83
N ASP A 167 -6.29 -2.93 5.05
CA ASP A 167 -5.74 -1.84 4.28
C ASP A 167 -6.09 -0.47 4.84
N ILE A 168 -5.27 0.49 4.41
CA ILE A 168 -5.45 1.88 4.78
C ILE A 168 -6.81 2.35 4.25
N ASN A 169 -7.62 2.89 5.16
CA ASN A 169 -9.00 3.38 4.97
C ASN A 169 -10.12 2.33 5.12
N GLU A 170 -9.80 1.08 5.49
CA GLU A 170 -10.82 0.05 5.74
C GLU A 170 -11.30 0.01 7.20
N GLY A 171 -10.55 0.66 8.09
CA GLY A 171 -10.77 0.64 9.53
C GLY A 171 -12.17 1.08 9.95
N LEU A 172 -12.81 0.29 10.80
CA LEU A 172 -14.10 0.59 11.40
C LEU A 172 -13.93 1.29 12.75
N ASP A 173 -14.10 2.61 12.74
CA ASP A 173 -13.99 3.46 13.91
C ASP A 173 -15.14 3.30 14.92
N ASN A 174 -14.86 3.59 16.19
CA ASN A 174 -15.83 3.69 17.29
C ASN A 174 -16.69 2.44 17.54
N LEU A 175 -16.21 1.25 17.16
CA LEU A 175 -16.82 -0.01 17.60
C LEU A 175 -16.45 -0.27 19.06
N THR A 176 -17.45 -0.61 19.87
CA THR A 176 -17.23 -1.06 21.25
C THR A 176 -16.83 -2.52 21.23
N VAL A 177 -15.60 -2.79 21.66
CA VAL A 177 -15.07 -4.14 21.86
C VAL A 177 -15.18 -4.50 23.34
N THR A 178 -15.90 -5.57 23.63
CA THR A 178 -16.15 -6.02 25.01
C THR A 178 -15.59 -7.42 25.21
N ALA A 179 -14.65 -7.60 26.12
CA ALA A 179 -14.18 -8.90 26.57
C ALA A 179 -14.82 -9.24 27.92
N LYS A 180 -15.64 -10.30 27.95
CA LYS A 180 -16.23 -10.84 29.18
C LYS A 180 -15.54 -12.15 29.55
N ASN A 181 -14.90 -12.20 30.71
CA ASN A 181 -14.32 -13.44 31.23
C ASN A 181 -15.45 -14.45 31.54
N ASN A 182 -15.39 -15.63 30.90
CA ASN A 182 -16.44 -16.64 30.98
C ASN A 182 -16.57 -17.28 32.37
N THR A 183 -15.51 -17.23 33.18
CA THR A 183 -15.48 -17.82 34.52
C THR A 183 -15.89 -16.81 35.58
N THR A 184 -15.29 -15.62 35.57
CA THR A 184 -15.51 -14.61 36.62
C THR A 184 -16.66 -13.66 36.31
N GLY A 185 -17.06 -13.55 35.03
CA GLY A 185 -18.02 -12.57 34.56
C GLY A 185 -17.47 -11.13 34.49
N THR A 186 -16.18 -10.91 34.80
CA THR A 186 -15.51 -9.61 34.68
C THR A 186 -15.59 -9.12 33.23
N ILE A 187 -15.90 -7.84 33.05
CA ILE A 187 -16.01 -7.19 31.74
C ILE A 187 -14.94 -6.12 31.63
N THR A 188 -14.20 -6.15 30.52
CA THR A 188 -13.28 -5.09 30.10
C THR A 188 -13.71 -4.61 28.71
N THR A 189 -13.67 -3.30 28.48
CA THR A 189 -14.14 -2.68 27.23
C THR A 189 -13.12 -1.70 26.68
N THR A 190 -13.03 -1.63 25.36
CA THR A 190 -12.30 -0.58 24.62
C THR A 190 -13.12 -0.14 23.40
N GLN A 191 -12.62 0.86 22.68
CA GLN A 191 -13.13 1.25 21.37
C GLN A 191 -12.06 1.03 20.31
N THR A 192 -12.48 0.70 19.09
CA THR A 192 -11.60 0.73 17.93
C THR A 192 -11.17 2.17 17.64
N SER A 193 -9.94 2.34 17.17
CA SER A 193 -9.41 3.61 16.69
C SER A 193 -10.00 3.95 15.31
N PRO A 194 -9.72 5.16 14.76
CA PRO A 194 -10.09 5.50 13.39
C PRO A 194 -9.56 4.53 12.33
N ALA A 195 -8.44 3.85 12.60
CA ALA A 195 -7.87 2.81 11.74
C ALA A 195 -8.41 1.40 12.06
N GLY A 196 -9.45 1.28 12.89
CA GLY A 196 -10.06 0.00 13.26
C GLY A 196 -9.31 -0.79 14.33
N GLY A 197 -8.07 -0.40 14.66
CA GLY A 197 -7.23 -1.09 15.63
C GLY A 197 -7.79 -1.03 17.05
N TYR A 198 -7.64 -2.10 17.82
CA TYR A 198 -8.04 -2.15 19.23
C TYR A 198 -7.12 -3.04 20.06
N GLN A 199 -7.11 -2.80 21.37
CA GLN A 199 -6.42 -3.66 22.32
C GLN A 199 -7.04 -3.66 23.71
N LEU A 200 -6.88 -4.79 24.41
CA LEU A 200 -7.33 -5.03 25.78
C LEU A 200 -6.26 -5.80 26.55
N GLU A 201 -5.74 -5.22 27.63
CA GLU A 201 -4.92 -5.98 28.59
C GLU A 201 -5.83 -6.91 29.41
N LEU A 202 -5.60 -8.22 29.32
CA LEU A 202 -6.45 -9.25 29.91
C LEU A 202 -5.64 -10.33 30.62
N ALA A 203 -6.02 -10.63 31.86
CA ALA A 203 -5.48 -11.79 32.58
C ALA A 203 -5.79 -13.10 31.85
N ALA A 204 -5.03 -14.16 32.13
CA ALA A 204 -5.26 -15.48 31.56
C ALA A 204 -6.71 -15.96 31.82
N GLY A 205 -7.37 -16.48 30.79
CA GLY A 205 -8.76 -16.91 30.87
C GLY A 205 -9.41 -17.14 29.51
N ASN A 206 -10.66 -17.59 29.54
CA ASN A 206 -11.50 -17.72 28.37
C ASN A 206 -12.50 -16.55 28.35
N TYR A 207 -12.63 -15.91 27.20
CA TYR A 207 -13.41 -14.69 27.03
C TYR A 207 -14.45 -14.87 25.93
N THR A 208 -15.63 -14.33 26.19
CA THR A 208 -16.59 -13.99 25.14
C THR A 208 -16.28 -12.55 24.72
N VAL A 209 -15.76 -12.39 23.50
CA VAL A 209 -15.41 -11.07 22.93
C VAL A 209 -16.52 -10.66 21.98
N SER A 210 -17.10 -9.49 22.18
CA SER A 210 -18.18 -8.99 21.31
C SER A 210 -17.87 -7.61 20.74
N PHE A 211 -18.19 -7.43 19.47
CA PHE A 211 -18.11 -6.16 18.75
C PHE A 211 -19.53 -5.59 18.58
N THR A 212 -19.71 -4.33 18.95
CA THR A 212 -21.00 -3.65 18.88
C THR A 212 -20.82 -2.17 18.55
N GLY A 213 -21.90 -1.49 18.15
CA GLY A 213 -21.87 -0.07 17.81
C GLY A 213 -21.92 0.16 16.31
N ASN A 214 -21.81 1.42 15.90
CA ASN A 214 -21.74 1.87 14.50
C ASN A 214 -22.68 1.17 13.48
N GLY A 215 -23.88 0.80 13.90
CA GLY A 215 -24.85 0.13 13.01
C GLY A 215 -24.59 -1.35 12.73
N ILE A 216 -23.51 -1.96 13.25
CA ILE A 216 -23.24 -3.39 13.06
C ILE A 216 -24.11 -4.28 13.97
N ALA A 217 -24.48 -5.44 13.45
CA ALA A 217 -24.99 -6.56 14.22
C ALA A 217 -23.91 -7.03 15.20
N THR A 218 -24.34 -7.46 16.39
CA THR A 218 -23.39 -7.94 17.40
C THR A 218 -22.69 -9.21 16.94
N THR A 219 -21.40 -9.10 16.67
CA THR A 219 -20.53 -10.25 16.37
C THR A 219 -19.83 -10.70 17.64
N THR A 220 -19.67 -12.01 17.84
CA THR A 220 -19.08 -12.56 19.07
C THR A 220 -18.11 -13.71 18.78
N TYR A 221 -16.97 -13.70 19.45
CA TYR A 221 -15.91 -14.70 19.38
C TYR A 221 -15.66 -15.31 20.76
N GLN A 222 -15.18 -16.57 20.76
CA GLN A 222 -14.62 -17.20 21.95
C GLN A 222 -13.10 -17.15 21.84
N VAL A 223 -12.45 -16.46 22.77
CA VAL A 223 -11.00 -16.24 22.76
C VAL A 223 -10.39 -16.79 24.04
N SER A 224 -9.32 -17.56 23.91
CA SER A 224 -8.56 -18.11 25.04
C SER A 224 -7.23 -17.40 25.16
N ILE A 225 -7.01 -16.70 26.27
CA ILE A 225 -5.78 -15.97 26.56
C ILE A 225 -5.00 -16.74 27.64
N ASN A 226 -3.75 -17.08 27.33
CA ASN A 226 -2.86 -17.79 28.24
C ASN A 226 -1.75 -16.86 28.73
N SER A 227 -0.51 -17.06 28.27
CA SER A 227 0.67 -16.28 28.65
C SER A 227 1.23 -15.43 27.51
N LYS A 228 0.54 -15.41 26.36
CA LYS A 228 0.93 -14.70 25.14
C LYS A 228 -0.23 -13.84 24.68
N ASN A 229 0.10 -12.73 24.00
CA ASN A 229 -0.89 -11.93 23.30
C ASN A 229 -1.65 -12.81 22.27
N VAL A 230 -2.87 -12.41 21.95
CA VAL A 230 -3.75 -13.07 20.99
C VAL A 230 -4.37 -12.03 20.07
N GLU A 231 -4.45 -12.35 18.79
CA GLU A 231 -5.06 -11.50 17.77
C GLU A 231 -6.45 -12.03 17.43
N GLN A 232 -7.42 -11.13 17.28
CA GLN A 232 -8.76 -11.45 16.82
C GLN A 232 -9.32 -10.30 15.99
N ASP A 233 -9.30 -10.44 14.68
CA ASP A 233 -9.85 -9.40 13.81
C ASP A 233 -11.37 -9.55 13.65
N LEU A 234 -12.01 -8.44 13.32
CA LEU A 234 -13.39 -8.40 12.86
C LEU A 234 -13.39 -7.94 11.40
N VAL A 235 -13.69 -8.87 10.51
CA VAL A 235 -13.74 -8.65 9.06
C VAL A 235 -15.21 -8.69 8.61
N ASP A 236 -15.62 -7.73 7.78
CA ASP A 236 -16.95 -7.62 7.16
C ASP A 236 -18.14 -7.79 8.12
N PRO A 237 -18.25 -6.98 9.18
CA PRO A 237 -19.35 -7.13 10.12
C PRO A 237 -20.71 -6.87 9.45
N THR A 238 -21.66 -7.74 9.75
CA THR A 238 -23.02 -7.58 9.24
C THR A 238 -23.68 -6.33 9.82
N LEU A 239 -24.46 -5.52 9.06
CA LEU A 239 -25.25 -4.42 9.64
C LEU A 239 -26.53 -4.92 10.32
N ASN A 240 -27.00 -4.14 11.29
CA ASN A 240 -28.33 -4.30 11.89
C ASN A 240 -29.40 -4.10 10.80
N GLY A 241 -29.96 -5.21 10.30
CA GLY A 241 -30.88 -5.20 9.16
C GLY A 241 -30.60 -6.28 8.12
N GLY A 242 -29.49 -7.01 8.23
CA GLY A 242 -29.20 -8.21 7.42
C GLY A 242 -28.46 -7.97 6.12
N THR A 243 -28.07 -6.72 5.84
CA THR A 243 -27.07 -6.39 4.81
C THR A 243 -25.73 -6.25 5.51
N SER A 244 -24.66 -6.89 5.06
CA SER A 244 -23.33 -6.53 5.58
C SER A 244 -23.03 -5.06 5.34
N GLN A 245 -22.17 -4.47 6.17
CA GLN A 245 -21.48 -3.26 5.78
C GLN A 245 -20.51 -3.76 4.72
N SER A 246 -21.05 -3.88 3.52
CA SER A 246 -20.34 -4.05 2.27
C SER A 246 -20.96 -2.91 1.50
N SER A 247 -20.21 -1.82 1.40
CA SER A 247 -20.63 -0.75 0.51
C SER A 247 -20.87 -1.40 -0.86
N THR A 248 -22.05 -1.16 -1.42
CA THR A 248 -22.46 -1.72 -2.70
C THR A 248 -21.58 -1.14 -3.80
N ASP A 249 -20.45 -1.79 -4.06
CA ASP A 249 -19.92 -1.97 -5.40
C ASP A 249 -19.51 -3.44 -5.57
N THR A 250 -20.51 -4.28 -5.83
CA THR A 250 -20.31 -5.68 -6.21
C THR A 250 -19.83 -5.80 -7.67
N SER A 251 -18.87 -4.97 -8.06
CA SER A 251 -18.09 -5.05 -9.30
C SER A 251 -16.78 -4.25 -9.23
N ILE A 252 -16.08 -4.33 -8.10
CA ILE A 252 -14.63 -4.01 -8.08
C ILE A 252 -13.89 -5.32 -7.79
N PRO A 253 -12.92 -5.71 -8.61
CA PRO A 253 -12.37 -7.04 -8.51
C PRO A 253 -11.33 -7.14 -7.39
N GLN A 254 -11.25 -8.32 -6.77
CA GLN A 254 -10.23 -8.75 -5.82
C GLN A 254 -8.83 -8.33 -6.29
N LEU A 255 -8.09 -7.54 -5.50
CA LEU A 255 -6.72 -7.09 -5.80
C LEU A 255 -5.73 -8.25 -5.52
N ASN A 256 -5.13 -8.90 -6.52
CA ASN A 256 -4.06 -9.87 -6.24
C ASN A 256 -2.68 -9.23 -6.36
N THR A 257 -1.89 -9.38 -5.30
CA THR A 257 -0.50 -8.90 -5.28
C THR A 257 0.46 -9.95 -5.85
N ILE A 258 1.10 -9.63 -6.97
CA ILE A 258 2.06 -10.48 -7.68
C ILE A 258 3.42 -9.77 -7.67
N ILE A 259 4.42 -10.40 -7.06
CA ILE A 259 5.77 -9.82 -6.92
C ILE A 259 6.79 -10.74 -7.60
N GLY A 260 7.54 -10.17 -8.53
CA GLY A 260 8.67 -10.78 -9.22
C GLY A 260 9.89 -10.95 -8.32
N THR A 261 11.03 -11.15 -8.97
CA THR A 261 12.32 -11.39 -8.35
C THR A 261 13.31 -10.30 -8.76
N SER A 262 14.60 -10.52 -8.52
CA SER A 262 15.63 -9.59 -9.03
C SER A 262 16.16 -9.98 -10.42
N SER A 263 15.47 -10.87 -11.13
CA SER A 263 15.81 -11.38 -12.46
C SER A 263 14.67 -11.09 -13.41
N SER A 264 14.87 -11.30 -14.72
CA SER A 264 13.77 -11.20 -15.68
C SER A 264 12.65 -12.20 -15.39
N ASP A 265 11.45 -11.68 -15.18
CA ASP A 265 10.25 -12.45 -14.84
C ASP A 265 9.13 -12.28 -15.89
N GLU A 266 8.22 -13.24 -15.92
CA GLU A 266 6.96 -13.19 -16.65
C GLU A 266 5.86 -13.32 -15.60
N LEU A 267 5.14 -12.22 -15.38
CA LEU A 267 4.16 -12.04 -14.33
C LEU A 267 2.78 -11.91 -14.94
N GLU A 268 1.89 -12.81 -14.51
CA GLU A 268 0.56 -12.99 -15.07
C GLU A 268 -0.47 -12.67 -13.98
N GLY A 269 -1.21 -11.60 -14.20
CA GLY A 269 -2.42 -11.22 -13.47
C GLY A 269 -3.57 -12.20 -13.71
N THR A 270 -4.75 -11.78 -13.31
CA THR A 270 -5.97 -12.56 -13.24
C THR A 270 -7.09 -11.81 -13.97
N SER A 271 -8.32 -12.30 -13.90
CA SER A 271 -9.47 -11.53 -14.38
C SER A 271 -9.99 -10.55 -13.32
N GLY A 272 -9.16 -10.19 -12.35
CA GLY A 272 -9.47 -9.28 -11.27
C GLY A 272 -8.48 -8.12 -11.22
N ALA A 273 -8.62 -7.20 -10.26
CA ALA A 273 -7.64 -6.14 -10.11
C ALA A 273 -6.34 -6.80 -9.65
N ASP A 274 -5.20 -6.37 -10.12
CA ASP A 274 -3.92 -6.94 -9.72
C ASP A 274 -2.91 -5.84 -9.42
N ALA A 275 -2.11 -6.05 -8.38
CA ALA A 275 -0.95 -5.23 -8.05
C ALA A 275 0.31 -6.04 -8.42
N ILE A 276 0.90 -5.74 -9.57
CA ILE A 276 2.01 -6.50 -10.14
C ILE A 276 3.31 -5.69 -10.06
N SER A 277 4.35 -6.23 -9.43
CA SER A 277 5.67 -5.58 -9.31
C SER A 277 6.81 -6.46 -9.82
N GLY A 278 7.52 -6.01 -10.86
CA GLY A 278 8.67 -6.70 -11.48
C GLY A 278 9.96 -6.63 -10.68
N LEU A 279 10.13 -5.58 -9.86
CA LEU A 279 11.34 -5.28 -9.08
C LEU A 279 12.58 -4.99 -9.92
N ARG A 280 13.42 -5.99 -10.22
CA ARG A 280 14.60 -5.81 -11.07
C ARG A 280 14.59 -6.89 -12.13
N GLY A 281 14.89 -6.54 -13.37
CA GLY A 281 14.91 -7.54 -14.40
C GLY A 281 14.76 -6.94 -15.77
N SER A 282 14.04 -7.63 -16.63
CA SER A 282 13.53 -7.11 -17.90
C SER A 282 12.28 -7.94 -18.05
N ASP A 283 11.22 -7.39 -17.50
CA ASP A 283 10.07 -8.14 -17.04
C ASP A 283 8.91 -7.99 -18.02
N GLN A 284 8.05 -8.99 -18.06
CA GLN A 284 6.80 -8.97 -18.82
C GLN A 284 5.66 -9.04 -17.81
N LEU A 285 4.86 -7.98 -17.73
CA LEU A 285 3.76 -7.84 -16.77
C LEU A 285 2.44 -7.78 -17.52
N HIS A 286 1.55 -8.74 -17.26
CA HIS A 286 0.22 -8.81 -17.85
C HIS A 286 -0.85 -8.63 -16.76
N GLY A 287 -1.66 -7.57 -16.82
CA GLY A 287 -2.79 -7.34 -15.90
C GLY A 287 -4.01 -8.20 -16.24
N HIS A 288 -4.39 -8.23 -17.52
CA HIS A 288 -5.55 -8.94 -18.12
C HIS A 288 -6.88 -8.18 -18.00
N GLU A 289 -7.83 -8.62 -17.16
CA GLU A 289 -9.10 -7.93 -16.98
C GLU A 289 -9.14 -7.43 -15.54
N GLY A 290 -9.37 -6.14 -15.31
CA GLY A 290 -9.34 -5.61 -13.95
C GLY A 290 -8.79 -4.20 -13.94
N LYS A 291 -8.91 -3.50 -12.81
CA LYS A 291 -8.23 -2.19 -12.66
C LYS A 291 -6.88 -2.44 -12.04
N ASP A 292 -5.88 -2.63 -12.88
CA ASP A 292 -4.59 -3.14 -12.45
C ASP A 292 -3.60 -2.03 -12.13
N THR A 293 -2.63 -2.33 -11.27
CA THR A 293 -1.46 -1.50 -11.00
C THR A 293 -0.21 -2.30 -11.32
N LEU A 294 0.49 -1.93 -12.38
CA LEU A 294 1.72 -2.59 -12.84
C LEU A 294 2.93 -1.66 -12.60
N ASP A 295 3.97 -2.17 -11.93
CA ASP A 295 5.26 -1.52 -11.71
C ASP A 295 6.40 -2.41 -12.23
N GLY A 296 7.02 -2.03 -13.35
CA GLY A 296 8.15 -2.76 -13.95
C GLY A 296 9.41 -2.75 -13.07
N GLY A 297 9.61 -1.67 -12.31
CA GLY A 297 10.76 -1.53 -11.43
C GLY A 297 12.03 -1.08 -12.16
N SER A 298 13.06 -1.91 -12.24
CA SER A 298 14.30 -1.56 -12.94
C SER A 298 14.62 -2.59 -13.99
N GLY A 299 14.78 -2.18 -15.24
CA GLY A 299 14.78 -3.14 -16.33
C GLY A 299 14.40 -2.48 -17.63
N ASN A 300 14.38 -3.26 -18.71
CA ASN A 300 13.62 -2.85 -19.88
C ASN A 300 12.37 -3.72 -19.87
N ASP A 301 11.27 -3.14 -19.41
CA ASP A 301 10.08 -3.89 -19.03
C ASP A 301 8.98 -3.73 -20.10
N ILE A 302 8.08 -4.70 -20.19
CA ILE A 302 6.93 -4.66 -21.09
C ILE A 302 5.67 -4.85 -20.26
N LEU A 303 4.77 -3.86 -20.32
CA LEU A 303 3.57 -3.80 -19.50
C LEU A 303 2.34 -3.84 -20.39
N TRP A 304 1.47 -4.82 -20.15
CA TRP A 304 0.11 -4.92 -20.70
C TRP A 304 -0.85 -4.70 -19.55
N GLY A 305 -1.50 -3.53 -19.50
CA GLY A 305 -2.57 -3.26 -18.52
C GLY A 305 -3.72 -4.23 -18.75
N GLY A 306 -4.32 -4.15 -19.93
CA GLY A 306 -5.37 -5.06 -20.36
C GLY A 306 -6.68 -4.33 -20.54
N ALA A 307 -7.78 -4.94 -20.13
CA ALA A 307 -9.10 -4.33 -20.15
C ALA A 307 -9.36 -3.58 -18.84
N ASP A 308 -10.31 -2.64 -18.87
CA ASP A 308 -10.58 -1.69 -17.79
C ASP A 308 -9.52 -0.57 -17.70
N ALA A 309 -9.36 0.07 -16.55
CA ALA A 309 -8.59 1.32 -16.41
C ALA A 309 -7.40 1.11 -15.48
N ASP A 310 -6.21 1.03 -16.05
CA ASP A 310 -5.02 0.58 -15.36
C ASP A 310 -4.08 1.71 -14.97
N THR A 311 -3.20 1.44 -14.00
CA THR A 311 -2.08 2.32 -13.63
C THR A 311 -0.77 1.61 -13.95
N LEU A 312 -0.02 2.14 -14.91
CA LEU A 312 1.21 1.54 -15.42
C LEU A 312 2.41 2.43 -15.06
N THR A 313 3.44 1.83 -14.48
CA THR A 313 4.71 2.48 -14.11
C THR A 313 5.84 1.65 -14.69
N GLY A 314 6.61 2.23 -15.62
CA GLY A 314 7.72 1.52 -16.27
C GLY A 314 8.92 1.38 -15.33
N GLY A 315 9.22 2.44 -14.59
CA GLY A 315 10.36 2.53 -13.70
C GLY A 315 11.62 2.99 -14.42
N THR A 316 12.76 2.36 -14.12
CA THR A 316 14.03 2.74 -14.75
C THR A 316 14.42 1.80 -15.87
N GLY A 317 14.56 2.35 -17.07
CA GLY A 317 15.20 1.70 -18.20
C GLY A 317 14.44 2.08 -19.46
N ARG A 318 14.33 1.18 -20.43
CA ARG A 318 13.55 1.43 -21.65
C ARG A 318 12.33 0.54 -21.63
N ASP A 319 11.19 1.15 -21.38
CA ASP A 319 9.97 0.40 -21.10
C ASP A 319 8.97 0.50 -22.25
N ILE A 320 8.12 -0.50 -22.38
CA ILE A 320 7.10 -0.61 -23.43
C ILE A 320 5.74 -0.76 -22.78
N PHE A 321 4.85 0.21 -23.03
CA PHE A 321 3.45 0.19 -22.58
C PHE A 321 2.58 -0.26 -23.75
N VAL A 322 1.96 -1.42 -23.64
CA VAL A 322 1.23 -2.07 -24.74
C VAL A 322 -0.26 -1.83 -24.61
N PHE A 323 -0.86 -1.31 -25.68
CA PHE A 323 -2.31 -1.14 -25.83
C PHE A 323 -2.83 -2.13 -26.87
N ASP A 324 -3.34 -3.27 -26.41
CA ASP A 324 -3.84 -4.38 -27.23
C ASP A 324 -5.33 -4.71 -27.02
N THR A 325 -6.01 -3.96 -26.15
CA THR A 325 -7.42 -4.12 -25.83
C THR A 325 -8.31 -3.08 -26.50
N LYS A 326 -9.60 -3.39 -26.60
CA LYS A 326 -10.56 -2.56 -27.31
C LYS A 326 -10.84 -1.27 -26.54
N LEU A 327 -10.76 -0.13 -27.22
CA LEU A 327 -11.18 1.16 -26.68
C LEU A 327 -12.70 1.18 -26.41
N ASP A 328 -13.09 1.09 -25.14
CA ASP A 328 -14.49 1.12 -24.69
C ASP A 328 -14.85 2.34 -23.83
N GLY A 329 -13.86 3.21 -23.58
CA GLY A 329 -13.99 4.44 -22.80
C GLY A 329 -13.25 4.39 -21.47
N THR A 330 -12.64 3.26 -21.11
CA THR A 330 -11.63 3.21 -20.05
C THR A 330 -10.36 3.93 -20.51
N VAL A 331 -9.59 4.42 -19.54
CA VAL A 331 -8.39 5.23 -19.78
C VAL A 331 -7.31 4.77 -18.82
N ASP A 332 -6.22 4.26 -19.38
CA ASP A 332 -5.07 3.88 -18.58
C ASP A 332 -4.25 5.11 -18.20
N LYS A 333 -3.57 5.00 -17.08
CA LYS A 333 -2.67 6.03 -16.57
C LYS A 333 -1.24 5.50 -16.62
N ILE A 334 -0.38 6.14 -17.41
CA ILE A 334 1.06 5.88 -17.35
C ILE A 334 1.69 6.96 -16.47
N THR A 335 2.36 6.55 -15.40
CA THR A 335 2.75 7.44 -14.31
C THR A 335 4.09 8.15 -14.57
N ASP A 336 5.02 7.51 -15.28
CA ASP A 336 6.43 7.92 -15.37
C ASP A 336 7.04 7.89 -16.78
N PHE A 337 6.21 7.90 -17.82
CA PHE A 337 6.65 7.86 -19.22
C PHE A 337 7.78 8.85 -19.53
N THR A 338 8.90 8.34 -20.05
CA THR A 338 10.11 9.09 -20.41
C THR A 338 10.24 9.23 -21.94
N PRO A 339 9.93 10.42 -22.52
CA PRO A 339 10.00 10.64 -23.96
C PRO A 339 11.40 10.39 -24.55
N GLY A 340 11.45 9.77 -25.72
CA GLY A 340 12.67 9.37 -26.43
C GLY A 340 13.38 8.16 -25.82
N ASN A 341 12.85 7.61 -24.73
CA ASN A 341 13.34 6.37 -24.15
C ASN A 341 12.25 5.29 -24.22
N ASP A 342 11.12 5.52 -23.56
CA ASP A 342 10.01 4.58 -23.47
C ASP A 342 9.16 4.59 -24.74
N ILE A 343 8.41 3.52 -24.95
CA ILE A 343 7.58 3.32 -26.14
C ILE A 343 6.14 3.04 -25.73
N ILE A 344 5.20 3.72 -26.37
CA ILE A 344 3.79 3.33 -26.40
C ILE A 344 3.59 2.43 -27.61
N TYR A 345 3.29 1.16 -27.37
CA TYR A 345 3.03 0.17 -28.40
C TYR A 345 1.53 0.09 -28.68
N LEU A 346 1.15 0.33 -29.94
CA LEU A 346 -0.23 0.38 -30.40
C LEU A 346 -0.52 -0.86 -31.26
N GLU A 347 -1.34 -1.78 -30.76
CA GLU A 347 -1.70 -2.99 -31.51
C GLU A 347 -2.63 -2.64 -32.68
N ASN A 348 -2.21 -2.95 -33.92
CA ASN A 348 -2.95 -2.51 -35.12
C ASN A 348 -4.36 -3.10 -35.25
N ASN A 349 -4.68 -4.19 -34.57
CA ASN A 349 -6.05 -4.72 -34.50
C ASN A 349 -7.02 -3.77 -33.76
N ILE A 350 -6.50 -2.90 -32.88
CA ILE A 350 -7.23 -1.84 -32.17
C ILE A 350 -7.13 -0.54 -32.97
N PHE A 351 -5.90 -0.15 -33.32
CA PHE A 351 -5.59 1.11 -34.00
C PHE A 351 -5.61 0.97 -35.54
N THR A 352 -6.68 0.39 -36.06
CA THR A 352 -6.81 -0.12 -37.45
C THR A 352 -6.59 0.86 -38.61
N ASN A 353 -6.58 2.18 -38.35
CA ASN A 353 -6.31 3.20 -39.37
C ASN A 353 -4.87 3.76 -39.30
N LEU A 354 -4.01 3.14 -38.50
CA LEU A 354 -2.57 3.39 -38.49
C LEU A 354 -1.84 2.44 -39.45
N THR A 355 -0.62 2.81 -39.86
CA THR A 355 0.25 1.94 -40.66
C THR A 355 1.09 1.10 -39.70
N SER A 356 0.97 -0.23 -39.77
CA SER A 356 1.69 -1.16 -38.90
C SER A 356 3.12 -1.49 -39.37
N GLY A 357 3.92 -2.00 -38.43
CA GLY A 357 5.28 -2.50 -38.63
C GLY A 357 6.38 -1.44 -38.54
N ASP A 358 6.08 -0.22 -38.11
CA ASP A 358 7.01 0.89 -37.97
C ASP A 358 6.55 1.88 -36.89
N PHE A 359 7.37 2.88 -36.59
CA PHE A 359 6.97 4.03 -35.77
C PHE A 359 5.80 4.78 -36.40
N LEU A 360 5.00 5.43 -35.56
CA LEU A 360 3.85 6.22 -35.99
C LEU A 360 4.30 7.28 -37.01
N SER A 361 3.52 7.43 -38.09
CA SER A 361 3.79 8.47 -39.08
C SER A 361 3.64 9.85 -38.46
N ALA A 362 4.57 10.77 -38.72
CA ALA A 362 4.46 12.17 -38.29
C ALA A 362 3.17 12.86 -38.78
N ARG A 363 2.52 12.36 -39.84
CA ARG A 363 1.23 12.88 -40.33
C ARG A 363 0.03 12.40 -39.53
N ALA A 364 0.21 11.37 -38.71
CA ALA A 364 -0.82 10.76 -37.88
C ALA A 364 -0.74 11.21 -36.42
N PHE A 365 0.28 11.99 -36.04
CA PHE A 365 0.47 12.50 -34.69
C PHE A 365 0.26 14.02 -34.65
N TYR A 366 -0.56 14.47 -33.71
CA TYR A 366 -0.84 15.89 -33.51
C TYR A 366 -0.81 16.29 -32.04
N ILE A 367 -0.24 17.46 -31.75
CA ILE A 367 -0.26 18.05 -30.41
C ILE A 367 -1.38 19.09 -30.34
N GLY A 368 -2.39 18.83 -29.51
CA GLY A 368 -3.53 19.71 -29.31
C GLY A 368 -4.65 19.06 -28.50
N THR A 369 -5.81 19.72 -28.46
CA THR A 369 -7.00 19.20 -27.76
C THR A 369 -7.96 18.43 -28.67
N GLN A 370 -7.71 18.45 -29.98
CA GLN A 370 -8.49 17.78 -31.03
C GLN A 370 -7.62 17.63 -32.28
N ALA A 371 -8.01 16.75 -33.21
CA ALA A 371 -7.37 16.63 -34.52
C ALA A 371 -7.37 17.99 -35.26
N HIS A 372 -6.28 18.27 -35.96
CA HIS A 372 -6.11 19.47 -36.77
C HIS A 372 -6.54 19.25 -38.22
N ASP A 373 -6.28 18.06 -38.75
CA ASP A 373 -6.78 17.64 -40.06
C ASP A 373 -7.17 16.16 -40.09
N SER A 374 -7.61 15.70 -41.26
CA SER A 374 -8.13 14.35 -41.41
C SER A 374 -7.08 13.25 -41.48
N THR A 375 -5.79 13.58 -41.32
CA THR A 375 -4.70 12.62 -41.23
C THR A 375 -4.25 12.35 -39.80
N ASP A 376 -4.57 13.25 -38.86
CA ASP A 376 -4.27 13.05 -37.44
C ASP A 376 -5.07 11.87 -36.89
N ARG A 377 -4.40 11.00 -36.14
CA ARG A 377 -4.99 9.80 -35.54
C ARG A 377 -4.68 9.72 -34.06
N ILE A 378 -3.45 10.04 -33.65
CA ILE A 378 -3.07 10.15 -32.24
C ILE A 378 -2.94 11.63 -31.90
N ILE A 379 -3.74 12.07 -30.93
CA ILE A 379 -3.79 13.45 -30.45
C ILE A 379 -3.24 13.47 -29.04
N TYR A 380 -2.25 14.32 -28.80
CA TYR A 380 -1.66 14.53 -27.48
C TYR A 380 -1.95 15.93 -26.94
N ASN A 381 -2.62 16.00 -25.79
CA ASN A 381 -2.84 17.25 -25.07
C ASN A 381 -1.68 17.50 -24.09
N THR A 382 -0.80 18.44 -24.42
CA THR A 382 0.37 18.76 -23.58
C THR A 382 0.01 19.38 -22.24
N GLN A 383 -1.16 19.99 -22.06
CA GLN A 383 -1.53 20.57 -20.77
C GLN A 383 -1.98 19.50 -19.79
N THR A 384 -2.76 18.52 -20.26
CA THR A 384 -3.34 17.50 -19.38
C THR A 384 -2.57 16.19 -19.40
N GLY A 385 -1.81 15.89 -20.46
CA GLY A 385 -1.17 14.60 -20.69
C GLY A 385 -2.08 13.57 -21.40
N ALA A 386 -3.28 13.96 -21.84
CA ALA A 386 -4.23 13.03 -22.46
C ALA A 386 -3.77 12.60 -23.86
N LEU A 387 -3.85 11.29 -24.13
CA LEU A 387 -3.65 10.69 -25.46
C LEU A 387 -4.98 10.14 -25.98
N SER A 388 -5.35 10.54 -27.19
CA SER A 388 -6.61 10.15 -27.80
C SER A 388 -6.43 9.61 -29.22
N TYR A 389 -7.23 8.62 -29.57
CA TYR A 389 -7.28 8.04 -30.91
C TYR A 389 -8.53 8.53 -31.65
N ASP A 390 -8.32 9.25 -32.75
CA ASP A 390 -9.37 9.67 -33.69
C ASP A 390 -9.42 8.70 -34.86
N ALA A 391 -10.28 7.67 -34.75
CA ALA A 391 -10.39 6.65 -35.78
C ALA A 391 -10.97 7.18 -37.10
N ASP A 392 -11.86 8.17 -37.05
CA ASP A 392 -12.56 8.69 -38.25
C ASP A 392 -11.82 9.86 -38.90
N GLY A 393 -10.95 10.56 -38.17
CA GLY A 393 -10.18 11.70 -38.64
C GLY A 393 -11.06 12.91 -38.98
N ILE A 394 -12.22 13.06 -38.34
CA ILE A 394 -13.16 14.17 -38.59
C ILE A 394 -13.13 15.19 -37.42
N GLY A 395 -12.43 14.88 -36.33
CA GLY A 395 -12.04 15.81 -35.28
C GLY A 395 -13.05 16.01 -34.14
N GLY A 396 -12.52 16.09 -32.92
CA GLY A 396 -13.11 16.68 -31.71
C GLY A 396 -14.16 15.87 -30.95
N ALA A 397 -15.10 15.19 -31.63
CA ALA A 397 -16.22 14.49 -30.97
C ALA A 397 -16.11 12.95 -30.97
N SER A 398 -15.26 12.39 -31.83
CA SER A 398 -15.07 10.94 -32.00
C SER A 398 -13.74 10.41 -31.46
N ALA A 399 -12.83 11.29 -31.04
CA ALA A 399 -11.55 10.85 -30.51
C ALA A 399 -11.77 10.22 -29.14
N GLN A 400 -11.33 8.97 -28.98
CA GLN A 400 -11.43 8.26 -27.72
C GLN A 400 -10.10 8.41 -26.98
N GLN A 401 -10.14 8.97 -25.77
CA GLN A 401 -8.98 8.92 -24.90
C GLN A 401 -8.72 7.46 -24.54
N PHE A 402 -7.46 7.04 -24.64
CA PHE A 402 -7.03 5.69 -24.28
C PHE A 402 -5.96 5.69 -23.21
N ALA A 403 -5.18 6.78 -23.09
CA ALA A 403 -4.16 6.91 -22.06
C ALA A 403 -4.10 8.32 -21.48
N GLN A 404 -3.58 8.38 -20.26
CA GLN A 404 -3.33 9.57 -19.48
C GLN A 404 -1.89 9.56 -18.99
N LEU A 405 -1.09 10.50 -19.48
CA LEU A 405 0.29 10.71 -19.05
C LEU A 405 0.40 11.87 -18.07
N THR A 406 1.60 12.10 -17.56
CA THR A 406 1.94 13.39 -16.94
C THR A 406 1.87 14.52 -17.98
N GLY A 407 1.25 15.64 -17.61
CA GLY A 407 1.16 16.82 -18.47
C GLY A 407 2.53 17.48 -18.68
N GLY A 408 2.75 18.02 -19.88
CA GLY A 408 3.95 18.79 -20.24
C GLY A 408 5.08 17.99 -20.87
N LEU A 409 4.90 16.70 -21.15
CA LEU A 409 5.90 15.87 -21.82
C LEU A 409 6.10 16.31 -23.27
N ALA A 410 7.32 16.17 -23.78
CA ALA A 410 7.69 16.56 -25.14
C ALA A 410 7.61 15.36 -26.11
N LEU A 411 6.40 14.82 -26.29
CA LEU A 411 6.19 13.66 -27.16
C LEU A 411 6.33 13.99 -28.64
N THR A 412 6.76 12.98 -29.38
CA THR A 412 6.87 12.94 -30.83
C THR A 412 6.23 11.65 -31.37
N ASN A 413 6.10 11.55 -32.69
CA ASN A 413 5.64 10.32 -33.32
C ASN A 413 6.61 9.13 -33.13
N GLU A 414 7.86 9.37 -32.73
CA GLU A 414 8.86 8.32 -32.47
C GLU A 414 8.68 7.65 -31.10
N ASP A 415 7.83 8.20 -30.22
CA ASP A 415 7.46 7.58 -28.94
C ASP A 415 6.37 6.51 -29.09
N PHE A 416 5.87 6.30 -30.32
CA PHE A 416 4.78 5.37 -30.63
C PHE A 416 5.21 4.37 -31.69
N TYR A 417 5.06 3.08 -31.38
CA TYR A 417 5.25 1.99 -32.34
C TYR A 417 3.91 1.35 -32.68
N VAL A 418 3.66 1.02 -33.95
CA VAL A 418 2.42 0.37 -34.39
C VAL A 418 2.72 -1.08 -34.80
N GLY A 419 2.14 -2.03 -34.08
CA GLY A 419 2.37 -3.48 -34.23
C GLY A 419 1.85 -4.11 -35.51
#